data_AF-A0A286RT71-F1
#
_entry.id   AF-A0A286RT71-F1
#
_cell.length_a   1.000
_cell.length_b   1.000
_cell.length_c   1.000
_cell.angle_alpha   90.00
_cell.angle_beta   90.00
_cell.angle_gamma   90.00
#
_symmetry.space_group_name_H-M   'P 1'
#
loop_
_entity.id
_entity.type
_entity.pdbx_description
1 polymer ?
#
loop_
_entity_poly.entity_id
_entity_poly.type
_entity_poly.pdbx_seq_one_letter_code
_entity_poly.pdbx_strand_id
1 'polypeptide(L)'
;MGYDIPDPYCCDDSFQVFDEQIDEEHKKIFNAIFDLAKAPGDGGALSALTKITTDHFSFEEGMMKKANYPDFDAHHAIHVEFLGKLNGLKCPVSGDTIQFAKQWLVDHIKGTDFKYKGKL
;
A
#
# COMPACT_ATOMS: atom_id res chain seq x y z
N MET A 1 7.18 15.01 -8.88
CA MET A 1 7.44 15.30 -7.46
C MET A 1 6.56 14.33 -6.68
N GLY A 2 7.16 13.44 -5.88
CA GLY A 2 6.40 12.54 -5.00
C GLY A 2 5.80 13.32 -3.82
N TYR A 3 4.85 12.71 -3.12
CA TYR A 3 4.28 13.28 -1.90
C TYR A 3 5.22 13.04 -0.71
N ASP A 4 5.15 13.93 0.28
CA ASP A 4 5.99 13.85 1.48
C ASP A 4 5.68 12.58 2.29
N ILE A 5 6.73 11.82 2.61
CA ILE A 5 6.65 10.69 3.53
C ILE A 5 6.43 11.23 4.95
N PRO A 6 5.40 10.78 5.68
CA PRO A 6 5.17 11.23 7.04
C PRO A 6 6.30 10.78 7.98
N ASP A 7 6.66 11.65 8.92
CA ASP A 7 7.60 11.38 10.02
C ASP A 7 6.99 11.84 11.36
N PRO A 8 6.65 10.94 12.29
CA PRO A 8 6.82 9.48 12.22
C PRO A 8 6.00 8.83 11.08
N TYR A 9 6.45 7.68 10.58
CA TYR A 9 5.78 6.96 9.49
C TYR A 9 4.45 6.33 9.95
N CYS A 10 3.39 7.12 9.95
CA CYS A 10 2.04 6.72 10.32
C CYS A 10 1.00 7.22 9.30
N CYS A 11 -0.09 6.48 9.17
CA CYS A 11 -1.26 6.93 8.43
C CYS A 11 -1.97 8.03 9.23
N ASP A 12 -2.30 9.14 8.57
CA ASP A 12 -3.08 10.26 9.12
C ASP A 12 -4.30 10.56 8.24
N ASP A 13 -5.13 11.53 8.66
CA ASP A 13 -6.38 11.89 7.97
C ASP A 13 -6.15 12.38 6.52
N SER A 14 -4.93 12.82 6.17
CA SER A 14 -4.58 13.24 4.80
C SER A 14 -4.53 12.07 3.81
N PHE A 15 -4.63 10.83 4.26
CA PHE A 15 -4.68 9.60 3.44
C PHE A 15 -6.08 9.00 3.29
N GLN A 16 -7.11 9.59 3.92
CA GLN A 16 -8.47 9.04 3.89
C GLN A 16 -9.07 9.05 2.49
N VAL A 17 -9.66 7.93 2.05
CA VAL A 17 -10.47 7.79 0.84
C VAL A 17 -11.98 7.87 1.08
N PHE A 18 -12.39 7.96 2.35
CA PHE A 18 -13.79 7.99 2.80
C PHE A 18 -14.55 6.69 2.56
N ASP A 19 -13.81 5.57 2.45
CA ASP A 19 -14.33 4.22 2.64
C ASP A 19 -13.67 3.64 3.90
N GLU A 20 -14.49 3.31 4.90
CA GLU A 20 -14.01 2.90 6.23
C GLU A 20 -13.11 1.67 6.15
N GLN A 21 -13.41 0.70 5.28
CA GLN A 21 -12.62 -0.51 5.18
C GLN A 21 -11.28 -0.26 4.50
N ILE A 22 -11.28 0.51 3.41
CA ILE A 22 -10.03 0.91 2.75
C ILE A 22 -9.15 1.74 3.68
N ASP A 23 -9.72 2.69 4.41
CA ASP A 23 -8.97 3.54 5.33
C ASP A 23 -8.33 2.73 6.47
N GLU A 24 -9.02 1.69 6.97
CA GLU A 24 -8.45 0.76 7.95
C GLU A 24 -7.39 -0.17 7.36
N GLU A 25 -7.52 -0.57 6.09
CA GLU A 25 -6.51 -1.37 5.39
C GLU A 25 -5.24 -0.56 5.11
N HIS A 26 -5.35 0.69 4.66
CA HIS A 26 -4.21 1.60 4.51
C HIS A 26 -3.41 1.70 5.82
N LYS A 27 -4.08 1.93 6.95
CA LYS A 27 -3.44 1.98 8.28
C LYS A 27 -2.66 0.70 8.58
N LYS A 28 -3.20 -0.48 8.24
CA LYS A 28 -2.51 -1.76 8.44
C LYS A 28 -1.26 -1.87 7.58
N ILE A 29 -1.27 -1.40 6.33
CA ILE A 29 -0.08 -1.43 5.46
C ILE A 29 0.98 -0.45 5.98
N PHE A 30 0.61 0.77 6.39
CA PHE A 30 1.54 1.70 7.04
C PHE A 30 2.25 1.07 8.25
N ASN A 31 1.47 0.44 9.13
CA ASN A 31 2.02 -0.23 10.32
C ASN A 31 2.92 -1.41 9.96
N ALA A 32 2.56 -2.23 8.96
CA ALA A 32 3.37 -3.36 8.53
C ALA A 32 4.73 -2.92 7.94
N ILE A 33 4.75 -1.84 7.15
CA ILE A 33 6.01 -1.25 6.65
C ILE A 33 6.84 -0.70 7.81
N PHE A 34 6.21 -0.05 8.79
CA PHE A 34 6.90 0.48 9.97
C PHE A 34 7.54 -0.63 10.81
N ASP A 35 6.85 -1.75 11.01
CA ASP A 35 7.36 -2.88 11.78
C ASP A 35 8.49 -3.61 11.04
N LEU A 36 8.37 -3.79 9.72
CA LEU A 36 9.49 -4.29 8.90
C LEU A 36 10.71 -3.36 8.96
N ALA A 37 10.51 -2.05 9.02
CA ALA A 37 11.61 -1.08 9.16
C ALA A 37 12.35 -1.20 10.50
N LYS A 38 11.67 -1.58 11.59
CA LYS A 38 12.29 -1.82 12.89
C LYS A 38 13.05 -3.15 12.94
N ALA A 39 12.57 -4.15 12.22
CA ALA A 39 13.11 -5.50 12.21
C ALA A 39 13.32 -6.01 10.77
N PRO A 40 14.28 -5.45 10.00
CA PRO A 40 14.46 -5.77 8.58
C PRO A 40 14.82 -7.25 8.33
N GLY A 41 15.37 -7.93 9.34
CA GLY A 41 15.69 -9.37 9.32
C GLY A 41 14.52 -10.30 9.64
N ASP A 42 13.36 -9.77 10.05
CA ASP A 42 12.21 -10.56 10.46
C ASP A 42 11.39 -11.02 9.24
N GLY A 43 11.52 -12.29 8.89
CA GLY A 43 10.73 -12.92 7.82
C GLY A 43 9.23 -12.94 8.10
N GLY A 44 8.82 -12.93 9.37
CA GLY A 44 7.44 -12.80 9.78
C GLY A 44 6.87 -11.42 9.46
N ALA A 45 7.62 -10.36 9.73
CA ALA A 45 7.23 -8.99 9.40
C ALA A 45 7.09 -8.79 7.88
N LEU A 46 8.04 -9.29 7.09
CA LEU A 46 7.93 -9.26 5.62
C LEU A 46 6.71 -10.05 5.12
N SER A 47 6.48 -11.24 5.65
CA SER A 47 5.31 -12.07 5.27
C SER A 47 3.99 -11.39 5.63
N ALA A 48 3.93 -10.72 6.79
CA ALA A 48 2.76 -9.96 7.21
C ALA A 48 2.48 -8.78 6.27
N LEU A 49 3.51 -8.01 5.90
CA LEU A 49 3.38 -6.92 4.92
C LEU A 49 2.84 -7.42 3.58
N THR A 50 3.43 -8.49 3.04
CA THR A 50 2.98 -9.08 1.77
C THR A 50 1.52 -9.54 1.85
N LYS A 51 1.13 -10.20 2.94
CA LYS A 51 -0.24 -10.69 3.13
C LYS A 51 -1.25 -9.52 3.21
N ILE A 52 -0.99 -8.56 4.09
CA ILE A 52 -1.90 -7.41 4.32
C ILE A 52 -2.09 -6.63 3.02
N THR A 53 -0.99 -6.40 2.28
CA THR A 53 -1.04 -5.69 1.00
C THR A 53 -1.84 -6.48 -0.05
N THR A 54 -1.67 -7.80 -0.11
CA THR A 54 -2.41 -8.66 -1.05
C THR A 54 -3.91 -8.66 -0.76
N ASP A 55 -4.29 -8.74 0.52
CA ASP A 55 -5.70 -8.73 0.94
C ASP A 55 -6.34 -7.39 0.57
N HIS A 56 -5.67 -6.27 0.86
CA HIS A 56 -6.13 -4.92 0.55
C HIS A 56 -6.35 -4.72 -0.96
N PHE A 57 -5.35 -5.02 -1.80
CA PHE A 57 -5.49 -4.88 -3.25
C PHE A 57 -6.62 -5.76 -3.79
N SER A 58 -6.80 -6.97 -3.25
CA SER A 58 -7.89 -7.85 -3.67
C SER A 58 -9.27 -7.26 -3.34
N PHE A 59 -9.41 -6.63 -2.17
CA PHE A 59 -10.65 -6.00 -1.74
C PHE A 59 -10.95 -4.75 -2.58
N GLU A 60 -9.98 -3.85 -2.71
CA GLU A 60 -10.11 -2.60 -3.46
C GLU A 60 -10.41 -2.83 -4.94
N GLU A 61 -9.69 -3.76 -5.58
CA GLU A 61 -9.97 -4.17 -6.96
C GLU A 61 -11.37 -4.79 -7.11
N GLY A 62 -11.84 -5.49 -6.09
CA GLY A 62 -13.20 -6.00 -6.02
C GLY A 62 -14.25 -4.88 -6.03
N MET A 63 -13.99 -3.77 -5.33
CA MET A 63 -14.83 -2.57 -5.36
C MET A 63 -14.80 -1.91 -6.73
N MET A 64 -13.60 -1.68 -7.28
CA MET A 64 -13.42 -1.09 -8.61
C MET A 64 -14.16 -1.87 -9.70
N LYS A 65 -14.05 -3.21 -9.72
CA LYS A 65 -14.75 -4.07 -10.67
C LYS A 65 -16.27 -3.96 -10.54
N LYS A 66 -16.80 -3.96 -9.31
CA LYS A 66 -18.25 -3.82 -9.06
C LYS A 66 -18.79 -2.47 -9.55
N ALA A 67 -18.00 -1.42 -9.41
CA ALA A 67 -18.35 -0.06 -9.87
C ALA A 67 -18.13 0.16 -11.38
N ASN A 68 -17.59 -0.82 -12.11
CA ASN A 68 -17.09 -0.65 -13.49
C ASN A 68 -16.14 0.55 -13.61
N TYR A 69 -15.22 0.68 -12.66
CA TYR A 69 -14.27 1.80 -12.61
C TYR A 69 -13.42 1.87 -13.89
N PRO A 70 -13.46 2.99 -14.65
CA PRO A 70 -12.83 3.05 -15.98
C PRO A 70 -11.31 2.83 -15.98
N ASP A 71 -10.62 3.22 -14.91
CA ASP A 71 -9.16 3.13 -14.82
C ASP A 71 -8.68 1.85 -14.10
N PHE A 72 -9.55 0.83 -13.97
CA PHE A 72 -9.25 -0.42 -13.28
C PHE A 72 -7.96 -1.09 -13.78
N ASP A 73 -7.79 -1.26 -15.10
CA ASP A 73 -6.63 -1.99 -15.65
C ASP A 73 -5.31 -1.29 -15.34
N ALA A 74 -5.30 0.04 -15.38
CA ALA A 74 -4.13 0.85 -15.04
C ALA A 74 -3.81 0.75 -13.53
N HIS A 75 -4.84 0.77 -12.69
CA HIS A 75 -4.69 0.60 -11.24
C HIS A 75 -4.15 -0.80 -10.91
N HIS A 76 -4.77 -1.85 -11.44
CA HIS A 76 -4.37 -3.24 -11.23
C HIS A 76 -2.90 -3.50 -11.64
N ALA A 77 -2.44 -2.89 -12.73
CA ALA A 77 -1.04 -3.02 -13.16
C ALA A 77 -0.06 -2.48 -12.11
N ILE A 78 -0.40 -1.38 -11.42
CA ILE A 78 0.40 -0.78 -10.34
C ILE A 78 0.48 -1.74 -9.14
N HIS A 79 -0.65 -2.35 -8.76
CA HIS A 79 -0.68 -3.37 -7.70
C HIS A 79 0.17 -4.59 -8.01
N VAL A 80 0.05 -5.13 -9.23
CA VAL A 80 0.80 -6.31 -9.68
C VAL A 80 2.30 -6.04 -9.62
N GLU A 81 2.77 -4.85 -10.03
CA GLU A 81 4.19 -4.50 -9.94
C GLU A 81 4.68 -4.49 -8.49
N PHE A 82 3.91 -3.88 -7.58
CA PHE A 82 4.30 -3.79 -6.18
C PHE A 82 4.30 -5.15 -5.47
N LEU A 83 3.26 -5.97 -5.68
CA LEU A 83 3.24 -7.35 -5.17
C LEU A 83 4.38 -8.19 -5.75
N GLY A 84 4.70 -8.01 -7.04
CA GLY A 84 5.87 -8.65 -7.66
C GLY A 84 7.18 -8.31 -6.94
N LYS A 85 7.36 -7.04 -6.59
CA LYS A 85 8.51 -6.59 -5.77
C LYS A 85 8.50 -7.22 -4.39
N LEU A 86 7.40 -7.13 -3.63
CA LEU A 86 7.29 -7.69 -2.28
C LEU A 86 7.55 -9.20 -2.24
N ASN A 87 6.99 -9.96 -3.17
CA ASN A 87 7.17 -11.42 -3.28
C ASN A 87 8.61 -11.82 -3.63
N GLY A 88 9.38 -10.93 -4.27
CA GLY A 88 10.78 -11.15 -4.60
C GLY A 88 11.76 -10.85 -3.45
N LEU A 89 11.30 -10.20 -2.38
CA LEU A 89 12.16 -9.79 -1.27
C LEU A 89 12.60 -10.99 -0.41
N LYS A 90 13.78 -10.84 0.20
CA LYS A 90 14.31 -11.75 1.20
C LYS A 90 14.86 -10.96 2.36
N CYS A 91 14.77 -11.52 3.55
CA CYS A 91 15.37 -10.90 4.73
C CYS A 91 16.90 -11.14 4.77
N PRO A 92 17.68 -10.16 5.25
CA PRO A 92 17.24 -8.84 5.68
C PRO A 92 16.86 -7.93 4.51
N VAL A 93 15.75 -7.21 4.65
CA VAL A 93 15.30 -6.22 3.65
C VAL A 93 16.19 -4.97 3.77
N SER A 94 16.71 -4.48 2.65
CA SER A 94 17.58 -3.31 2.65
C SER A 94 16.84 -2.03 3.04
N GLY A 95 17.57 -1.07 3.63
CA GLY A 95 17.04 0.26 3.94
C GLY A 95 16.44 0.97 2.72
N ASP A 96 17.09 0.86 1.55
CA ASP A 96 16.60 1.43 0.30
C ASP A 96 15.26 0.80 -0.13
N THR A 97 15.08 -0.51 0.09
CA THR A 97 13.82 -1.19 -0.22
C THR A 97 12.71 -0.76 0.75
N ILE A 98 13.01 -0.61 2.03
CA ILE A 98 12.08 -0.08 3.03
C ILE A 98 11.67 1.35 2.67
N GLN A 99 12.64 2.19 2.29
CA GLN A 99 12.39 3.56 1.87
C GLN A 99 11.54 3.62 0.59
N PHE A 100 11.81 2.73 -0.36
CA PHE A 100 10.97 2.55 -1.55
C PHE A 100 9.53 2.17 -1.17
N ALA A 101 9.33 1.20 -0.27
CA ALA A 101 7.99 0.80 0.15
C ALA A 101 7.23 1.94 0.83
N LYS A 102 7.91 2.74 1.66
CA LYS A 102 7.34 3.94 2.29
C LYS A 102 6.88 4.97 1.26
N GLN A 103 7.76 5.32 0.32
CA GLN A 103 7.43 6.30 -0.72
C GLN A 103 6.31 5.78 -1.62
N TRP A 104 6.39 4.50 -2.02
CA TRP A 104 5.41 3.89 -2.91
C TRP A 104 4.00 3.93 -2.34
N LEU A 105 3.81 3.56 -1.07
CA LEU A 105 2.48 3.58 -0.45
C LEU A 105 1.89 4.99 -0.42
N VAL A 106 2.72 5.98 -0.06
CA VAL A 106 2.31 7.38 0.03
C VAL A 106 1.90 7.93 -1.35
N ASP A 107 2.71 7.66 -2.38
CA ASP A 107 2.43 8.10 -3.74
C ASP A 107 1.25 7.36 -4.35
N HIS A 108 1.09 6.07 -4.04
CA HIS A 108 0.00 5.24 -4.51
C HIS A 108 -1.34 5.77 -3.98
N ILE A 109 -1.47 5.93 -2.66
CA ILE A 109 -2.72 6.41 -2.05
C ILE A 109 -3.09 7.80 -2.59
N LYS A 110 -2.15 8.75 -2.54
CA LYS A 110 -2.45 10.15 -2.91
C LYS A 110 -2.56 10.36 -4.41
N GLY A 111 -1.83 9.60 -5.21
CA GLY A 111 -1.74 9.78 -6.67
C GLY A 111 -2.62 8.81 -7.49
N THR A 112 -3.05 7.70 -6.91
CA THR A 112 -3.82 6.65 -7.58
C THR A 112 -5.16 6.47 -6.91
N ASP A 113 -5.19 6.15 -5.62
CA ASP A 113 -6.42 5.76 -4.90
C ASP A 113 -7.38 6.93 -4.77
N PHE A 114 -6.83 8.14 -4.58
CA PHE A 114 -7.62 9.35 -4.53
C PHE A 114 -8.44 9.62 -5.81
N LYS A 115 -8.08 8.99 -6.94
CA LYS A 115 -8.84 9.12 -8.19
C LYS A 115 -10.19 8.42 -8.13
N TYR A 116 -10.39 7.44 -7.27
CA TYR A 116 -11.66 6.73 -7.14
C TYR A 116 -12.55 7.30 -6.01
N LYS A 117 -12.10 8.30 -5.25
CA LYS A 117 -12.91 8.99 -4.23
C LYS A 117 -14.26 9.44 -4.78
N GLY A 118 -15.34 8.99 -4.14
CA GLY A 118 -16.72 9.30 -4.55
C GLY A 118 -17.16 8.63 -5.86
N LYS A 119 -16.40 7.66 -6.37
CA LYS A 119 -16.72 6.89 -7.59
C LYS A 119 -16.97 5.40 -7.32
N LEU A 120 -16.59 4.90 -6.15
CA LEU A 120 -16.83 3.53 -5.69
C LEU A 120 -18.00 3.49 -4.70
#